data_AF-A0A937WN98-F1
#
_entry.id   AF-A0A937WN98-F1
#
_cell.length_a   1.000
_cell.length_b   1.000
_cell.length_c   1.000
_cell.angle_alpha   90.00
_cell.angle_beta   90.00
_cell.angle_gamma   90.00
#
_symmetry.space_group_name_H-M   'P 1'
#
loop_
_entity.id
_entity.type
_entity.pdbx_description
1 polymer ?
#
loop_
_entity_poly.entity_id
_entity_poly.type
_entity_poly.pdbx_seq_one_letter_code
_entity_poly.pdbx_strand_id
1 'polypeptide(L)'
;MELIEEELDELYYLKKEKLGDFFRSLSKSHELYAPFRADGRKIPCDFNFVLPIEDYLFKRWLPEDKKNDVDFNEYRSVEPLRSFFTSPKENLRPEATDRKIAIFGAKNCDLFSLKIQDFVFLEGEFSDPLY
;
A
#
# COMPACT_ATOMS: atom_id res chain seq x y z
N MET A 1 12.47 -27.18 23.96
CA MET A 1 12.59 -27.07 22.50
C MET A 1 11.17 -26.99 22.00
N GLU A 2 10.58 -25.79 22.11
CA GLU A 2 9.19 -25.53 21.71
C GLU A 2 9.10 -25.60 20.19
N LEU A 3 8.21 -26.44 19.72
CA LEU A 3 7.81 -26.54 18.33
C LEU A 3 7.11 -25.22 18.00
N ILE A 4 7.77 -24.40 17.20
CA ILE A 4 7.13 -23.29 16.50
C ILE A 4 6.15 -23.96 15.55
N GLU A 5 4.86 -23.93 15.89
CA GLU A 5 3.79 -24.23 14.95
C GLU A 5 3.90 -23.20 13.82
N GLU A 6 4.53 -23.60 12.72
CA GLU A 6 4.40 -22.89 11.46
C GLU A 6 2.93 -22.96 11.06
N GLU A 7 2.18 -21.89 11.32
CA GLU A 7 0.94 -21.60 10.61
C GLU A 7 1.27 -21.59 9.12
N LEU A 8 1.05 -22.73 8.46
CA LEU A 8 1.03 -22.82 7.01
C LEU A 8 -0.19 -22.03 6.54
N ASP A 9 0.02 -20.73 6.30
CA ASP A 9 -0.91 -19.87 5.59
C ASP A 9 -1.39 -20.60 4.32
N GLU A 10 -2.68 -20.94 4.29
CA GLU A 10 -3.28 -21.58 3.13
C GLU A 10 -3.09 -20.67 1.91
N LEU A 11 -2.42 -21.17 0.87
CA LEU A 11 -2.13 -20.36 -0.31
C LEU A 11 -3.39 -20.25 -1.19
N TYR A 12 -4.05 -19.09 -1.12
CA TYR A 12 -5.20 -18.79 -1.96
C TYR A 12 -4.79 -18.13 -3.28
N TYR A 13 -5.37 -18.61 -4.39
CA TYR A 13 -5.14 -18.04 -5.71
C TYR A 13 -6.38 -17.31 -6.23
N LEU A 14 -6.19 -16.07 -6.71
CA LEU A 14 -7.23 -15.26 -7.31
C LEU A 14 -6.90 -14.96 -8.77
N LYS A 15 -7.83 -15.28 -9.68
CA LYS A 15 -7.70 -14.90 -11.09
C LYS A 15 -8.04 -13.43 -11.31
N LYS A 16 -7.38 -12.77 -12.27
CA LYS A 16 -7.55 -11.34 -12.56
C LYS A 16 -9.01 -10.97 -12.89
N GLU A 17 -9.78 -11.86 -13.52
CA GLU A 17 -11.18 -11.59 -13.88
C GLU A 17 -12.08 -11.44 -12.64
N LYS A 18 -11.75 -12.19 -11.58
CA LYS A 18 -12.46 -12.17 -10.29
C LYS A 18 -12.00 -11.07 -9.35
N LEU A 19 -10.93 -10.34 -9.69
CA LEU A 19 -10.33 -9.31 -8.83
C LEU A 19 -11.33 -8.23 -8.44
N GLY A 20 -12.14 -7.76 -9.39
CA GLY A 20 -13.13 -6.72 -9.07
C GLY A 20 -14.29 -7.24 -8.20
N ASP A 21 -14.62 -8.53 -8.24
CA ASP A 21 -15.67 -9.09 -7.38
C ASP A 21 -15.14 -9.23 -5.94
N PHE A 22 -13.87 -9.62 -5.83
CA PHE A 22 -13.13 -9.60 -4.57
C PHE A 22 -13.05 -8.18 -3.99
N PHE A 23 -12.68 -7.17 -4.78
CA PHE A 23 -12.63 -5.77 -4.34
C PHE A 23 -14.00 -5.25 -3.91
N ARG A 24 -15.09 -5.63 -4.59
CA ARG A 24 -16.46 -5.32 -4.16
C ARG A 24 -16.82 -5.96 -2.83
N SER A 25 -16.34 -7.18 -2.55
CA SER A 25 -16.59 -7.82 -1.26
C SER A 25 -15.77 -7.14 -0.15
N LEU A 26 -14.51 -6.79 -0.44
CA LEU A 26 -13.58 -6.19 0.50
C LEU A 26 -13.96 -4.73 0.83
N SER A 27 -14.43 -3.96 -0.15
CA SER A 27 -14.84 -2.57 0.05
C SER A 27 -16.07 -2.38 0.94
N LYS A 28 -16.82 -3.47 1.21
CA LYS A 28 -17.94 -3.45 2.18
C LYS A 28 -17.45 -3.32 3.61
N SER A 29 -16.32 -3.93 3.93
CA SER A 29 -15.76 -3.99 5.28
C SER A 29 -14.53 -3.09 5.47
N HIS A 30 -13.76 -2.87 4.41
CA HIS A 30 -12.49 -2.15 4.45
C HIS A 30 -12.48 -0.96 3.47
N GLU A 31 -11.65 0.03 3.78
CA GLU A 31 -11.27 1.06 2.83
C GLU A 31 -10.12 0.53 1.96
N LEU A 32 -10.45 0.19 0.71
CA LEU A 32 -9.52 -0.43 -0.22
C LEU A 32 -8.74 0.62 -1.02
N TYR A 33 -7.42 0.52 -0.99
CA TYR A 33 -6.49 1.27 -1.84
C TYR A 33 -5.78 0.33 -2.79
N ALA A 34 -5.69 0.72 -4.06
CA ALA A 34 -5.02 -0.03 -5.09
C ALA A 34 -4.13 0.90 -5.94
N PRO A 35 -3.06 0.40 -6.57
CA PRO A 35 -2.24 1.19 -7.45
C PRO A 35 -2.98 1.44 -8.76
N PHE A 36 -3.07 2.70 -9.14
CA PHE A 36 -3.57 3.14 -10.44
C PHE A 36 -2.46 3.86 -11.17
N ARG A 37 -2.47 3.69 -12.50
CA ARG A 37 -1.60 4.47 -13.38
C ARG A 37 -2.05 5.92 -13.36
N ALA A 38 -1.17 6.81 -12.92
CA ALA A 38 -1.38 8.24 -13.03
C ALA A 38 -1.04 8.69 -14.47
N ASP A 39 -1.75 9.71 -14.96
CA ASP A 39 -1.46 10.32 -16.24
C ASP A 39 -0.06 10.96 -16.18
N GLY A 40 0.90 10.31 -16.85
CA GLY A 40 2.33 10.55 -16.68
C GLY A 40 2.78 11.95 -17.09
N ARG A 41 3.70 12.52 -16.30
CA ARG A 41 4.49 13.69 -16.72
C ARG A 41 5.57 13.22 -17.70
N LYS A 42 5.71 13.93 -18.81
CA LYS A 42 6.80 13.71 -19.78
C LYS A 42 8.02 14.49 -19.32
N ILE A 43 9.06 13.80 -18.84
CA ILE A 43 10.34 14.46 -18.52
C ILE A 43 11.25 14.36 -19.75
N PRO A 44 11.75 15.48 -20.29
CA PRO A 44 12.78 15.44 -21.31
C PRO A 44 14.08 14.95 -20.68
N CYS A 45 14.66 13.89 -21.23
CA CYS A 45 16.01 13.46 -20.84
C CYS A 45 17.06 14.17 -21.70
N ASP A 46 18.28 14.30 -21.17
CA ASP A 46 19.43 14.91 -21.86
C ASP A 46 19.78 14.24 -23.20
N PHE A 47 19.26 13.04 -23.43
CA PHE A 47 19.40 12.26 -24.66
C PHE A 47 18.29 12.49 -25.69
N ASN A 48 17.48 13.55 -25.57
CA ASN A 48 16.37 13.88 -26.47
C ASN A 48 15.27 12.81 -26.56
N PHE A 49 15.24 11.86 -25.62
CA PHE A 49 14.11 10.96 -25.44
C PHE A 49 13.08 11.61 -24.50
N VAL A 50 11.83 11.18 -24.64
CA VAL A 50 10.80 11.45 -23.64
C VAL A 50 10.54 10.11 -22.98
N LEU A 51 11.04 9.93 -21.75
CA LEU A 51 10.72 8.74 -20.98
C LEU A 51 9.27 8.87 -20.49
N PRO A 52 8.38 7.90 -20.81
CA PRO A 52 7.10 7.82 -20.13
C PRO A 52 7.39 7.46 -18.68
N ILE A 53 7.30 8.44 -17.79
CA ILE A 53 7.24 8.15 -16.36
C ILE A 53 5.79 7.84 -16.08
N GLU A 54 5.48 6.56 -16.15
CA GLU A 54 4.22 6.03 -15.65
C GLU A 54 4.33 6.05 -14.12
N ASP A 55 3.89 7.15 -13.51
CA ASP A 55 3.78 7.21 -12.06
C ASP A 55 2.59 6.36 -11.65
N TYR A 56 2.81 5.39 -10.77
CA TYR A 56 1.75 4.63 -10.15
C TYR A 56 1.49 5.22 -8.76
N LEU A 57 0.23 5.51 -8.45
CA LEU A 57 -0.18 6.09 -7.18
C LEU A 57 -1.27 5.24 -6.55
N PHE A 58 -1.30 5.17 -5.22
CA PHE A 58 -2.40 4.50 -4.56
C PHE A 58 -3.63 5.41 -4.56
N LYS A 59 -4.74 4.89 -5.09
CA LYS A 59 -6.03 5.55 -5.06
C LYS A 59 -7.03 4.65 -4.36
N ARG A 60 -7.93 5.26 -3.59
CA ARG A 60 -9.08 4.55 -3.02
C ARG A 60 -9.92 3.97 -4.16
N TRP A 61 -10.13 2.67 -4.12
CA TRP A 61 -10.93 1.96 -5.12
C TRP A 61 -12.42 2.22 -4.90
N LEU A 62 -13.11 2.62 -5.95
CA LEU A 62 -14.56 2.81 -5.98
C LEU A 62 -15.23 1.77 -6.90
N PRO A 63 -16.50 1.40 -6.67
CA PRO A 63 -17.22 0.46 -7.52
C PRO A 63 -17.30 0.87 -9.00
N GLU A 64 -17.20 2.17 -9.28
CA GLU A 64 -17.20 2.77 -10.61
C GLU A 64 -15.85 2.66 -11.33
N ASP A 65 -14.75 2.43 -10.60
CA ASP A 65 -13.42 2.28 -11.19
C ASP A 65 -13.35 0.98 -12.03
N LYS A 66 -12.79 1.08 -13.24
CA LYS A 66 -12.71 -0.07 -14.14
C LYS A 66 -11.67 -1.06 -13.64
N LYS A 67 -12.00 -2.36 -13.72
CA LYS A 67 -11.10 -3.47 -13.33
C LYS A 67 -9.73 -3.44 -14.03
N ASN A 68 -9.67 -2.86 -15.24
CA ASN A 68 -8.45 -2.79 -16.05
C ASN A 68 -7.52 -1.61 -15.70
N ASP A 69 -7.98 -0.65 -14.89
CA ASP A 69 -7.19 0.53 -14.54
C ASP A 69 -6.35 0.30 -13.28
N VAL A 70 -6.63 -0.77 -12.54
CA VAL A 70 -5.81 -1.23 -11.42
C VAL A 70 -4.60 -1.97 -11.99
N ASP A 71 -3.42 -1.39 -11.78
CA ASP A 71 -2.19 -2.06 -12.17
C ASP A 71 -1.93 -3.24 -11.23
N PHE A 72 -1.76 -4.41 -11.82
CA PHE A 72 -1.33 -5.59 -11.10
C PHE A 72 -0.10 -6.11 -11.79
N ASN A 73 1.02 -6.01 -11.06
CA ASN A 73 2.28 -6.68 -11.33
C ASN A 73 3.27 -5.96 -12.27
N GLU A 74 2.92 -4.84 -12.91
CA GLU A 74 3.84 -4.16 -13.83
C GLU A 74 4.90 -3.31 -13.10
N TYR A 75 4.49 -2.35 -12.27
CA TYR A 75 5.45 -1.46 -11.61
C TYR A 75 5.07 -1.12 -10.16
N ARG A 76 6.06 -0.65 -9.39
CA ARG A 76 5.82 -0.22 -7.99
C ARG A 76 5.10 1.12 -7.97
N SER A 77 4.24 1.33 -6.99
CA SER A 77 3.78 2.68 -6.67
C SER A 77 4.99 3.56 -6.32
N VAL A 78 4.99 4.78 -6.82
CA VAL A 78 5.98 5.80 -6.46
C VAL A 78 5.70 6.31 -5.04
N GLU A 79 4.45 6.23 -4.62
CA GLU A 79 4.02 6.57 -3.28
C GLU A 79 4.52 5.53 -2.26
N PRO A 80 5.26 5.95 -1.21
CA PRO A 80 5.72 5.04 -0.17
C PRO A 80 4.55 4.60 0.71
N LEU A 81 4.49 3.31 1.08
CA LEU A 81 3.44 2.78 1.98
C LEU A 81 3.36 3.51 3.34
N ARG A 82 4.45 4.15 3.76
CA ARG A 82 4.48 4.99 4.97
C ARG A 82 3.42 6.10 4.96
N SER A 83 3.00 6.61 3.80
CA SER A 83 1.98 7.68 3.70
C SER A 83 0.64 7.27 4.32
N PHE A 84 0.33 5.97 4.36
CA PHE A 84 -0.89 5.44 4.97
C PHE A 84 -0.85 5.41 6.51
N PHE A 85 0.34 5.37 7.10
CA PHE A 85 0.51 5.21 8.55
C PHE A 85 0.85 6.53 9.24
N THR A 86 1.59 7.41 8.56
CA THR A 86 2.02 8.68 9.13
C THR A 86 1.41 9.83 8.35
N SER A 87 0.31 10.40 8.84
CA SER A 87 -0.26 11.62 8.27
C SER A 87 0.64 12.82 8.57
N PRO A 88 1.06 13.62 7.57
CA PRO A 88 1.88 14.81 7.80
C PRO A 88 1.11 15.97 8.46
N LYS A 89 -0.20 15.82 8.69
CA LYS A 89 -1.06 16.81 9.35
C LYS A 89 -1.79 16.17 10.53
N GLU A 90 -1.70 16.84 11.67
CA GLU A 90 -2.54 16.58 12.83
C GLU A 90 -3.98 16.99 12.46
N ASN A 91 -4.88 16.00 12.39
CA ASN A 91 -6.28 16.29 12.11
C ASN A 91 -6.89 16.97 13.35
N LEU A 92 -7.15 18.28 13.25
CA LEU A 92 -7.84 19.07 14.30
C LEU A 92 -9.27 18.55 14.62
N ARG A 93 -9.81 17.68 13.76
CA ARG A 93 -11.02 16.89 14.01
C ARG A 93 -10.78 15.45 13.56
N PRO A 94 -10.91 14.44 14.43
CA PRO A 94 -10.88 13.06 14.00
C PRO A 94 -12.18 12.74 13.27
N GLU A 95 -12.14 12.72 11.93
CA GLU A 95 -13.08 11.89 11.18
C GLU A 95 -12.56 10.45 11.27
N ALA A 96 -12.75 9.83 12.44
CA ALA A 96 -12.43 8.43 12.64
C ALA A 96 -13.43 7.60 11.82
N THR A 97 -13.00 7.14 10.65
CA THR A 97 -13.68 6.04 9.98
C THR A 97 -13.31 4.76 10.73
N ASP A 98 -14.30 4.05 11.26
CA ASP A 98 -14.09 2.74 11.92
C ASP A 98 -13.70 1.63 10.93
N ARG A 99 -13.59 1.95 9.64
CA ARG A 99 -13.26 0.99 8.60
C ARG A 99 -11.74 0.77 8.57
N LYS A 100 -11.36 -0.49 8.68
CA LYS A 100 -9.97 -0.92 8.49
C LYS A 100 -9.50 -0.60 7.07
N ILE A 101 -8.25 -0.17 6.92
CA ILE A 101 -7.65 0.09 5.61
C ILE A 101 -7.08 -1.21 5.05
N ALA A 102 -7.36 -1.49 3.78
CA ALA A 102 -6.76 -2.58 3.02
C ALA A 102 -5.97 -2.02 1.85
N ILE A 103 -4.69 -2.36 1.73
CA ILE A 103 -3.82 -1.91 0.64
C ILE A 103 -3.51 -3.10 -0.26
N PHE A 104 -3.86 -3.00 -1.53
CA PHE A 104 -3.54 -3.99 -2.55
C PHE A 104 -2.26 -3.61 -3.30
N GLY A 105 -1.44 -4.59 -3.67
CA GLY A 105 -0.24 -4.36 -4.49
C GLY A 105 1.01 -3.91 -3.73
N ALA A 106 0.98 -3.93 -2.39
CA ALA A 106 2.16 -3.73 -1.55
C ALA A 106 3.25 -4.76 -1.89
N LYS A 107 4.46 -4.31 -2.19
CA LYS A 107 5.59 -5.20 -2.50
C LYS A 107 6.28 -5.63 -1.21
N ASN A 108 6.89 -6.81 -1.23
CA ASN A 108 7.51 -7.39 -0.03
C ASN A 108 8.63 -6.51 0.57
N CYS A 109 9.40 -5.81 -0.26
CA CYS A 109 10.43 -4.88 0.22
C CYS A 109 9.83 -3.70 0.99
N ASP A 110 8.66 -3.20 0.56
CA ASP A 110 7.95 -2.14 1.28
C ASP A 110 7.40 -2.67 2.61
N LEU A 111 6.85 -3.89 2.65
CA LEU A 111 6.39 -4.54 3.89
C LEU A 111 7.54 -4.76 4.88
N PHE A 112 8.71 -5.21 4.40
CA PHE A 112 9.88 -5.38 5.25
C PHE A 112 10.33 -4.05 5.87
N SER A 113 10.24 -2.95 5.12
CA SER A 113 10.58 -1.61 5.63
C SER A 113 9.65 -1.13 6.75
N LEU A 114 8.41 -1.64 6.81
CA LEU A 114 7.48 -1.31 7.89
C LEU A 114 7.94 -1.92 9.23
N LYS A 115 8.61 -3.07 9.23
CA LYS A 115 9.17 -3.66 10.47
C LYS A 115 10.18 -2.74 11.15
N ILE A 116 10.92 -1.96 10.36
CA ILE A 116 11.85 -0.96 10.90
C ILE A 116 11.07 0.18 11.57
N GLN A 117 9.91 0.55 11.03
CA GLN A 117 9.06 1.55 11.67
C GLN A 117 8.50 1.02 13.00
N ASP A 118 8.09 -0.25 13.05
CA ASP A 118 7.65 -0.88 14.30
C ASP A 118 8.75 -0.84 15.35
N PHE A 119 9.99 -1.21 14.99
CA PHE A 119 11.16 -1.09 15.86
C PHE A 119 11.37 0.33 16.40
N VAL A 120 11.32 1.35 15.53
CA VAL A 120 11.61 2.73 15.93
C VAL A 120 10.50 3.37 16.77
N PHE A 121 9.23 3.05 16.48
CA PHE A 121 8.09 3.76 17.06
C PHE A 121 7.32 2.97 18.12
N LEU A 122 7.36 1.62 18.11
CA LEU A 122 6.58 0.78 19.01
C LEU A 122 7.43 0.02 20.04
N GLU A 123 8.71 -0.26 19.77
CA GLU A 123 9.57 -1.02 20.69
C GLU A 123 10.16 -0.21 21.87
N GLY A 124 9.69 1.03 22.07
CA GLY A 124 9.96 1.83 23.27
C GLY A 124 11.15 2.78 23.17
N GLU A 125 11.26 3.71 24.13
CA GLU A 125 12.31 4.72 24.14
C GLU A 125 13.68 4.10 24.46
N PHE A 126 14.70 4.50 23.69
CA PHE A 126 16.08 4.42 24.13
C PHE A 126 16.19 5.13 25.49
N SER A 127 16.27 4.37 26.58
CA SER A 127 16.62 4.90 27.89
C SER A 127 18.07 5.35 27.81
N ASP A 128 18.29 6.66 27.72
CA ASP A 128 19.63 7.21 27.85
C ASP A 128 20.19 6.74 29.21
N PRO A 129 21.28 5.97 29.25
CA PRO A 129 21.84 5.50 30.52
C PRO A 129 22.36 6.64 31.42
N LEU A 130 22.35 7.89 30.94
CA LEU A 130 22.79 9.08 31.65
C LEU A 130 21.66 9.97 32.22
N TYR A 131 20.37 9.68 31.95
CA TYR A 131 19.21 10.43 32.48
C TYR A 131 18.12 9.51 33.02
#